data_AF-A0A7R5L8I6-F1
#
_entry.id   AF-A0A7R5L8I6-F1
#
_cell.length_a   1.000
_cell.length_b   1.000
_cell.length_c   1.000
_cell.angle_alpha   90.00
_cell.angle_beta   90.00
_cell.angle_gamma   90.00
#
_symmetry.space_group_name_H-M   'P 1'
#
loop_
_entity.id
_entity.type
_entity.pdbx_description
1 polymer ?
#
loop_
_entity_poly.entity_id
_entity_poly.type
_entity_poly.pdbx_seq_one_letter_code
_entity_poly.pdbx_strand_id
1 'polypeptide(L)'
;MGWRVHSPPPCLVCPLAMSEASLLTARLRRFRWIVPAHAEVELKIRFSPTVPGQFDQLRNFEILGSKRLYQLPCSATALYPSISQNPRLVFPRGRKSKEKEDIISKEYVMSTKQFHFGPLLCGESGEWYKAQNCPGNSEKLPILNDSPMEAEVHFSFENDSKGETFLLDPPSMRLQPKEKKKLSVWAYPTSAGLLGDSLVCWIKDNPEPAVFRLCCQGVHVKPGVSPQELHFNKLLLHRSVIPRLRALQGS
;
A
#
# COMPACT_ATOMS: atom_id res chain seq x y z
N MET A 1 33.85 25.18 -49.66
CA MET A 1 32.56 25.89 -49.81
C MET A 1 31.83 25.27 -50.98
N GLY A 2 30.67 24.64 -50.75
CA GLY A 2 29.80 24.14 -51.84
C GLY A 2 29.36 22.69 -51.68
N TRP A 3 28.49 22.41 -50.71
CA TRP A 3 27.78 21.13 -50.63
C TRP A 3 26.54 21.19 -51.53
N ARG A 4 26.42 20.25 -52.48
CA ARG A 4 25.12 19.91 -53.08
C ARG A 4 24.49 18.79 -52.28
N VAL A 5 23.36 19.10 -51.67
CA VAL A 5 22.44 18.14 -51.07
C VAL A 5 21.69 17.46 -52.21
N HIS A 6 21.91 16.15 -52.39
CA HIS A 6 20.96 15.32 -53.11
C HIS A 6 19.87 14.92 -52.14
N SER A 7 18.71 15.55 -52.32
CA SER A 7 17.44 15.08 -51.75
C SER A 7 17.08 13.74 -52.41
N PRO A 8 16.58 12.75 -51.66
CA PRO A 8 15.99 11.55 -52.26
C PRO A 8 14.69 11.91 -53.00
N PRO A 9 14.35 11.25 -54.14
CA PRO A 9 13.10 11.50 -54.83
C PRO A 9 11.87 11.04 -54.02
N PRO A 10 10.67 11.57 -54.35
CA PRO A 10 9.61 11.83 -53.39
C PRO A 10 8.42 10.86 -53.46
N CYS A 11 7.74 10.73 -52.31
CA CYS A 11 6.28 10.64 -52.12
C CYS A 11 5.59 9.33 -52.54
N LEU A 12 4.60 8.82 -51.78
CA LEU A 12 3.30 9.42 -51.40
C LEU A 12 2.90 8.87 -50.01
N VAL A 13 2.40 9.60 -49.00
CA VAL A 13 1.60 10.85 -48.94
C VAL A 13 1.91 11.62 -47.64
N CYS A 14 1.64 12.93 -47.74
CA CYS A 14 1.82 14.12 -46.92
C CYS A 14 1.69 14.11 -45.37
N PRO A 15 2.29 15.16 -44.74
CA PRO A 15 2.22 15.47 -43.32
C PRO A 15 0.93 16.22 -43.00
N LEU A 16 0.34 15.94 -41.83
CA LEU A 16 -0.38 16.85 -40.92
C LEU A 16 -1.05 15.97 -39.85
N ALA A 17 -0.74 16.27 -38.59
CA ALA A 17 -1.27 15.60 -37.39
C ALA A 17 -1.09 14.07 -37.34
N MET A 18 0.14 13.61 -37.07
CA MET A 18 0.29 12.26 -36.51
C MET A 18 -0.15 12.31 -35.05
N SER A 19 -1.43 11.98 -34.82
CA SER A 19 -1.94 11.66 -33.48
C SER A 19 -1.03 10.60 -32.84
N GLU A 20 -0.93 10.60 -31.50
CA GLU A 20 -0.12 9.70 -30.66
C GLU A 20 -0.32 8.18 -30.93
N ALA A 21 -1.21 7.77 -31.83
CA ALA A 21 -1.55 6.38 -32.13
C ALA A 21 -0.59 5.62 -33.07
N SER A 22 0.44 6.25 -33.65
CA SER A 22 1.34 5.59 -34.63
C SER A 22 2.59 4.91 -34.06
N LEU A 23 2.75 4.82 -32.72
CA LEU A 23 3.87 4.09 -32.09
C LEU A 23 3.65 2.58 -31.98
N LEU A 24 2.65 2.02 -32.66
CA LEU A 24 2.41 0.58 -32.75
C LEU A 24 3.59 -0.14 -33.44
N THR A 25 4.51 -0.61 -32.60
CA THR A 25 5.32 -1.84 -32.69
C THR A 25 5.63 -2.34 -34.10
N ALA A 26 6.55 -1.67 -34.79
CA ALA A 26 7.19 -2.25 -35.97
C ALA A 26 8.07 -3.46 -35.55
N ARG A 27 7.54 -4.68 -35.68
CA ARG A 27 8.35 -5.91 -35.65
C ARG A 27 9.44 -5.83 -36.72
N LEU A 28 10.67 -6.26 -36.41
CA LEU A 28 11.76 -6.35 -37.39
C LEU A 28 11.30 -7.18 -38.61
N ARG A 29 11.12 -6.51 -39.76
CA ARG A 29 10.77 -7.17 -41.04
C ARG A 29 11.98 -7.46 -41.92
N ARG A 30 13.16 -6.93 -41.56
CA ARG A 30 14.44 -7.18 -42.24
C ARG A 30 15.41 -7.82 -41.25
N PHE A 31 15.95 -8.98 -41.63
CA PHE A 31 16.93 -9.75 -40.86
C PHE A 31 18.31 -9.77 -41.54
N ARG A 32 18.48 -8.94 -42.58
CA ARG A 32 19.70 -8.84 -43.38
C ARG A 32 20.02 -7.37 -43.61
N TRP A 33 21.27 -7.03 -43.35
CA TRP A 33 21.82 -5.70 -43.55
C TRP A 33 23.06 -5.81 -44.43
N ILE A 34 23.25 -4.82 -45.30
CA ILE A 34 24.48 -4.69 -46.09
C ILE A 34 25.25 -3.55 -45.44
N VAL A 35 26.43 -3.85 -44.92
CA VAL A 35 27.31 -2.88 -44.25
C VAL A 35 28.48 -2.61 -45.21
N PRO A 36 28.57 -1.41 -45.80
CA PRO A 36 29.72 -1.03 -46.64
C PRO A 36 31.04 -1.07 -45.85
N ALA A 37 32.16 -1.07 -46.58
CA ALA A 37 33.48 -0.98 -45.95
C ALA A 37 33.58 0.29 -45.08
N HIS A 38 34.09 0.13 -43.86
CA HIS A 38 34.23 1.20 -42.86
C HIS A 38 32.92 1.88 -42.43
N ALA A 39 31.76 1.29 -42.77
CA ALA A 39 30.46 1.76 -42.32
C ALA A 39 29.98 0.98 -41.08
N GLU A 40 28.97 1.53 -40.42
CA GLU A 40 28.30 0.95 -39.27
C GLU A 40 26.78 0.93 -39.50
N VAL A 41 26.09 -0.04 -38.91
CA VAL A 41 24.63 -0.11 -38.88
C VAL A 41 24.17 -0.28 -37.44
N GLU A 42 23.33 0.65 -36.98
CA GLU A 42 22.71 0.59 -35.66
C GLU A 42 21.46 -0.30 -35.68
N LEU A 43 21.41 -1.31 -34.80
CA LEU A 43 20.26 -2.20 -34.63
C LEU A 43 19.52 -1.89 -33.33
N LYS A 44 18.26 -1.50 -33.44
CA LYS A 44 17.42 -1.20 -32.27
C LYS A 44 16.65 -2.44 -31.83
N ILE A 45 16.95 -2.91 -30.61
CA ILE A 45 16.23 -4.01 -29.97
C ILE A 45 15.19 -3.39 -29.03
N ARG A 46 13.91 -3.73 -29.22
CA ARG A 46 12.80 -3.28 -28.38
C ARG A 46 12.37 -4.39 -27.43
N PHE A 47 12.35 -4.09 -26.13
CA PHE A 47 11.72 -4.93 -25.10
C PHE A 47 10.32 -4.39 -24.82
N SER A 48 9.30 -5.25 -24.88
CA SER A 48 7.90 -4.88 -24.67
C SER A 48 7.18 -6.02 -23.94
N PRO A 49 7.44 -6.21 -22.64
CA PRO A 49 6.83 -7.27 -21.85
C PRO A 49 5.34 -6.98 -21.66
N THR A 50 4.51 -8.02 -21.76
CA THR A 50 3.07 -7.94 -21.42
C THR A 50 2.77 -8.49 -20.03
N VAL A 51 3.76 -9.13 -19.40
CA VAL A 51 3.66 -9.75 -18.07
C VAL A 51 4.94 -9.48 -17.29
N PRO A 52 4.88 -9.38 -15.96
CA PRO A 52 6.06 -9.29 -15.13
C PRO A 52 6.88 -10.59 -15.18
N GLY A 53 8.19 -10.49 -15.04
CA GLY A 53 9.09 -11.63 -15.06
C GLY A 53 10.52 -11.27 -15.43
N GLN A 54 11.39 -12.28 -15.36
CA GLN A 54 12.73 -12.24 -15.94
C GLN A 54 12.70 -12.85 -17.34
N PHE A 55 13.39 -12.21 -18.26
CA PHE A 55 13.41 -12.59 -19.67
C PHE A 55 14.86 -12.68 -20.13
N ASP A 56 15.29 -13.89 -20.45
CA ASP A 56 16.60 -14.16 -21.04
C ASP A 56 16.40 -14.67 -22.47
N GLN A 57 17.06 -14.01 -23.41
CA GLN A 57 16.99 -14.39 -24.82
C GLN A 57 18.34 -14.23 -25.50
N LEU A 58 18.70 -15.23 -26.30
CA LEU A 58 19.89 -15.17 -27.13
C LEU A 58 19.53 -14.66 -28.53
N ARG A 59 20.21 -13.62 -28.99
CA ARG A 59 20.12 -13.13 -30.37
C ARG A 59 21.34 -13.57 -31.15
N ASN A 60 21.10 -14.19 -32.29
CA ASN A 60 22.16 -14.74 -33.14
C ASN A 60 22.36 -13.84 -34.36
N PHE A 61 23.61 -13.52 -34.65
CA PHE A 61 24.05 -12.77 -35.81
C PHE A 61 25.04 -13.62 -36.60
N GLU A 62 24.97 -13.52 -37.91
CA GLU A 62 25.87 -14.22 -38.82
C GLU A 62 26.30 -13.28 -39.94
N ILE A 63 27.57 -13.37 -40.31
CA ILE A 63 28.09 -12.68 -41.49
C ILE A 63 27.90 -13.62 -42.68
N LEU A 64 27.18 -13.17 -43.71
CA LEU A 64 26.91 -13.97 -44.89
C LEU A 64 28.23 -14.48 -45.53
N GLY A 65 28.35 -15.80 -45.71
CA GLY A 65 29.56 -16.44 -46.25
C GLY A 65 30.60 -16.84 -45.18
N SER A 66 30.37 -16.48 -43.92
CA SER A 66 31.10 -17.04 -42.77
C SER A 66 30.34 -18.25 -42.21
N LYS A 67 31.02 -19.09 -41.40
CA LYS A 67 30.38 -20.14 -40.57
C LYS A 67 30.27 -19.74 -39.10
N ARG A 68 30.68 -18.51 -38.75
CA ARG A 68 30.75 -18.04 -37.37
C ARG A 68 29.43 -17.41 -36.95
N LEU A 69 28.84 -17.98 -35.91
CA LEU A 69 27.68 -17.43 -35.21
C LEU A 69 28.16 -16.49 -34.09
N TYR A 70 27.61 -15.27 -34.07
CA TYR A 70 27.83 -14.29 -33.01
C TYR A 70 26.58 -14.24 -32.14
N GLN A 71 26.74 -14.48 -30.84
CA GLN A 71 25.64 -14.55 -29.91
C GLN A 71 25.63 -13.31 -29.03
N LEU A 72 24.48 -12.65 -28.96
CA LEU A 72 24.20 -11.52 -28.10
C LEU A 72 23.17 -11.96 -27.06
N PRO A 73 23.59 -12.29 -25.83
CA PRO A 73 22.66 -12.55 -24.74
C PRO A 73 21.96 -11.24 -24.35
N CYS A 74 20.64 -11.29 -24.19
CA CYS A 74 19.80 -10.19 -23.78
C CYS A 74 19.03 -10.63 -22.54
N SER A 75 19.26 -9.94 -21.43
CA SER A 75 18.55 -10.17 -20.16
C SER A 75 17.76 -8.93 -19.79
N ALA A 76 16.50 -9.10 -19.43
CA ALA A 76 15.61 -8.02 -19.02
C ALA A 76 14.70 -8.47 -17.87
N THR A 77 14.22 -7.51 -17.09
CA THR A 77 13.26 -7.74 -16.01
C THR A 77 12.11 -6.76 -16.14
N ALA A 78 10.88 -7.27 -16.07
CA ALA A 78 9.66 -6.48 -16.06
C ALA A 78 8.95 -6.69 -14.73
N LEU A 79 8.64 -5.61 -14.01
CA LEU A 79 8.00 -5.68 -12.70
C LEU A 79 7.04 -4.50 -12.55
N TYR A 80 6.05 -4.66 -11.68
CA TYR A 80 5.25 -3.55 -11.17
C TYR A 80 5.90 -2.98 -9.91
N PRO A 81 5.69 -1.69 -9.58
CA PRO A 81 6.04 -1.15 -8.28
C PRO A 81 5.23 -1.86 -7.19
N SER A 82 5.85 -2.16 -6.05
CA SER A 82 5.23 -2.92 -4.97
C SER A 82 5.68 -2.47 -3.59
N ILE A 83 4.85 -2.79 -2.59
CA ILE A 83 5.21 -2.71 -1.17
C ILE A 83 5.17 -4.10 -0.55
N SER A 84 5.96 -4.29 0.51
CA SER A 84 6.02 -5.56 1.19
C SER A 84 4.71 -5.89 1.90
N GLN A 85 4.12 -7.02 1.53
CA GLN A 85 2.95 -7.59 2.20
C GLN A 85 3.32 -8.56 3.34
N ASN A 86 4.61 -8.71 3.66
CA ASN A 86 5.06 -9.59 4.72
C ASN A 86 4.58 -9.07 6.09
N PRO A 87 3.71 -9.79 6.81
CA PRO A 87 3.15 -9.31 8.07
C PRO A 87 4.21 -8.98 9.13
N ARG A 88 5.37 -9.65 9.11
CA ARG A 88 6.46 -9.40 10.06
C ARG A 88 7.17 -8.06 9.83
N LEU A 89 7.07 -7.52 8.62
CA LEU A 89 7.68 -6.24 8.26
C LEU A 89 6.71 -5.08 8.47
N VAL A 90 5.41 -5.34 8.32
CA VAL A 90 4.30 -4.36 8.42
C VAL A 90 3.77 -4.23 9.84
N PHE A 91 3.68 -5.34 10.59
CA PHE A 91 3.16 -5.36 11.95
C PHE A 91 4.28 -5.69 12.94
N PRO A 92 4.57 -4.79 13.91
CA PRO A 92 5.65 -5.00 14.87
C PRO A 92 5.48 -6.24 15.75
N ARG A 93 4.23 -6.59 16.08
CA ARG A 93 3.86 -7.72 16.93
C ARG A 93 2.89 -8.62 16.18
N GLY A 94 3.06 -9.93 16.37
CA GLY A 94 2.15 -10.90 15.81
C GLY A 94 2.22 -12.24 16.51
N ARG A 95 1.14 -13.01 16.37
CA ARG A 95 0.96 -14.33 16.96
C ARG A 95 0.37 -15.30 15.94
N LYS A 96 0.52 -16.61 16.18
CA LYS A 96 0.10 -17.64 15.23
C LYS A 96 -1.42 -17.80 15.16
N SER A 97 -2.06 -17.90 16.31
CA SER A 97 -3.49 -18.18 16.44
C SER A 97 -4.11 -17.36 17.57
N LYS A 98 -5.44 -17.27 17.54
CA LYS A 98 -6.27 -16.67 18.59
C LYS A 98 -7.11 -17.76 19.23
N GLU A 99 -7.09 -17.88 20.56
CA GLU A 99 -8.05 -18.69 21.32
C GLU A 99 -9.31 -17.86 21.65
N LYS A 100 -10.41 -18.51 22.07
CA LYS A 100 -11.71 -17.85 22.25
C LYS A 100 -11.71 -16.76 23.33
N GLU A 101 -10.91 -16.93 24.37
CA GLU A 101 -10.84 -16.01 25.52
C GLU A 101 -9.68 -15.00 25.42
N ASP A 102 -8.90 -15.05 24.34
CA ASP A 102 -7.74 -14.18 24.19
C ASP A 102 -8.13 -12.72 23.95
N ILE A 103 -7.71 -11.85 24.86
CA ILE A 103 -7.71 -10.40 24.67
C ILE A 103 -6.45 -10.02 23.90
N ILE A 104 -6.61 -9.80 22.60
CA ILE A 104 -5.52 -9.40 21.70
C ILE A 104 -5.52 -7.89 21.57
N SER A 105 -4.38 -7.24 21.79
CA SER A 105 -4.22 -5.81 21.55
C SER A 105 -2.90 -5.51 20.85
N LYS A 106 -2.99 -4.78 19.73
CA LYS A 106 -1.89 -4.36 18.87
C LYS A 106 -1.07 -5.53 18.32
N GLU A 107 -1.74 -6.59 17.87
CA GLU A 107 -1.06 -7.76 17.29
C GLU A 107 -1.72 -8.20 15.98
N TYR A 108 -0.88 -8.67 15.06
CA TYR A 108 -1.33 -9.39 13.87
C TYR A 108 -1.51 -10.88 14.16
N VAL A 109 -2.68 -11.42 13.84
CA VAL A 109 -3.00 -12.84 14.02
C VAL A 109 -2.87 -13.55 12.68
N MET A 110 -1.90 -14.46 12.57
CA MET A 110 -1.59 -15.15 11.31
C MET A 110 -2.74 -16.04 10.82
N SER A 111 -3.47 -16.70 11.73
CA SER A 111 -4.58 -17.60 11.38
C SER A 111 -5.78 -16.87 10.75
N THR A 112 -6.07 -15.65 11.21
CA THR A 112 -7.18 -14.82 10.68
C THR A 112 -6.71 -13.82 9.63
N LYS A 113 -5.39 -13.66 9.47
CA LYS A 113 -4.74 -12.68 8.60
C LYS A 113 -5.17 -11.23 8.89
N GLN A 114 -5.39 -10.91 10.16
CA GLN A 114 -5.95 -9.63 10.58
C GLN A 114 -5.13 -9.03 11.73
N PHE A 115 -4.94 -7.72 11.67
CA PHE A 115 -4.40 -6.95 12.78
C PHE A 115 -5.51 -6.55 13.75
N HIS A 116 -5.28 -6.76 15.04
CA HIS A 116 -6.21 -6.41 16.11
C HIS A 116 -5.67 -5.22 16.89
N PHE A 117 -6.36 -4.08 16.87
CA PHE A 117 -6.14 -3.00 17.82
C PHE A 117 -6.49 -3.44 19.26
N GLY A 118 -7.50 -4.30 19.38
CA GLY A 118 -7.99 -4.84 20.64
C GLY A 118 -9.22 -4.11 21.18
N PRO A 119 -9.54 -4.28 22.47
CA PRO A 119 -10.67 -3.61 23.11
C PRO A 119 -10.41 -2.11 23.21
N LEU A 120 -11.32 -1.32 22.63
CA LEU A 120 -11.29 0.14 22.61
C LEU A 120 -12.64 0.67 23.07
N LEU A 121 -12.61 1.79 23.80
CA LEU A 121 -13.83 2.41 24.30
C LEU A 121 -14.64 3.03 23.16
N CYS A 122 -15.95 2.82 23.18
CA CYS A 122 -16.87 3.51 22.29
C CYS A 122 -17.25 4.88 22.85
N GLY A 123 -17.42 5.87 21.97
CA GLY A 123 -18.21 7.06 22.29
C GLY A 123 -17.56 8.42 22.09
N GLU A 124 -16.28 8.50 21.70
CA GLU A 124 -15.64 9.79 21.40
C GLU A 124 -15.39 9.94 19.90
N SER A 125 -15.40 11.18 19.39
CA SER A 125 -15.16 11.45 17.97
C SER A 125 -13.68 11.22 17.60
N GLY A 126 -13.42 10.86 16.33
CA GLY A 126 -12.05 10.64 15.86
C GLY A 126 -11.12 11.86 16.03
N GLU A 127 -11.68 13.08 16.02
CA GLU A 127 -10.96 14.34 16.27
C GLU A 127 -10.50 14.46 17.73
N TRP A 128 -11.33 14.07 18.70
CA TRP A 128 -10.99 14.08 20.12
C TRP A 128 -9.76 13.20 20.38
N TYR A 129 -9.75 11.99 19.83
CA TYR A 129 -8.65 11.06 20.03
C TYR A 129 -7.35 11.45 19.29
N LYS A 130 -7.44 12.10 18.13
CA LYS A 130 -6.25 12.67 17.46
C LYS A 130 -5.60 13.75 18.33
N ALA A 131 -6.40 14.58 19.00
CA ALA A 131 -5.91 15.62 19.91
C ALA A 131 -5.33 15.05 21.21
N GLN A 132 -5.91 13.96 21.73
CA GLN A 132 -5.57 13.40 23.04
C GLN A 132 -4.39 12.41 23.02
N ASN A 133 -3.84 12.08 21.84
CA ASN A 133 -2.72 11.15 21.65
C ASN A 133 -2.90 9.84 22.44
N CYS A 134 -4.07 9.20 22.31
CA CYS A 134 -4.34 7.93 23.00
C CYS A 134 -3.55 6.78 22.34
N PRO A 135 -2.48 6.26 22.97
CA PRO A 135 -1.59 5.31 22.31
C PRO A 135 -2.28 3.98 22.00
N GLY A 136 -3.33 3.61 22.75
CA GLY A 136 -4.11 2.37 22.54
C GLY A 136 -4.83 2.34 21.19
N ASN A 137 -5.35 3.48 20.74
CA ASN A 137 -6.17 3.60 19.54
C ASN A 137 -5.35 3.75 18.26
N SER A 138 -4.03 3.97 18.37
CA SER A 138 -3.16 4.27 17.23
C SER A 138 -2.09 3.21 17.05
N GLU A 139 -1.71 2.91 15.80
CA GLU A 139 -0.55 2.08 15.48
C GLU A 139 0.20 2.66 14.28
N LYS A 140 1.54 2.52 14.27
CA LYS A 140 2.37 2.99 13.15
C LYS A 140 2.82 1.79 12.33
N LEU A 141 2.20 1.61 11.17
CA LEU A 141 2.51 0.56 10.21
C LEU A 141 3.73 0.97 9.37
N PRO A 142 4.88 0.30 9.52
CA PRO A 142 5.96 0.39 8.56
C PRO A 142 5.55 -0.08 7.15
N ILE A 143 5.61 0.83 6.18
CA ILE A 143 5.44 0.55 4.75
C ILE A 143 6.82 0.54 4.10
N LEU A 144 7.19 -0.61 3.52
CA LEU A 144 8.48 -0.84 2.87
C LEU A 144 8.27 -1.04 1.37
N ASN A 145 8.98 -0.28 0.54
CA ASN A 145 9.08 -0.57 -0.89
C ASN A 145 10.09 -1.71 -1.11
N ASP A 146 9.62 -2.88 -1.53
CA ASP A 146 10.45 -4.03 -1.83
C ASP A 146 10.84 -4.15 -3.31
N SER A 147 10.19 -3.37 -4.19
CA SER A 147 10.47 -3.30 -5.62
C SER A 147 11.76 -2.50 -5.93
N PRO A 148 12.35 -2.69 -7.13
CA PRO A 148 13.55 -1.95 -7.56
C PRO A 148 13.23 -0.57 -8.16
N MET A 149 11.97 -0.13 -8.14
CA MET A 149 11.50 1.14 -8.70
C MET A 149 10.80 1.98 -7.63
N GLU A 150 10.62 3.28 -7.89
CA GLU A 150 9.83 4.13 -6.99
C GLU A 150 8.39 3.65 -6.92
N ALA A 151 7.83 3.59 -5.71
CA ALA A 151 6.43 3.26 -5.47
C ALA A 151 5.68 4.49 -4.96
N GLU A 152 4.66 4.92 -5.70
CA GLU A 152 3.67 5.90 -5.23
C GLU A 152 2.43 5.16 -4.75
N VAL A 153 2.14 5.26 -3.45
CA VAL A 153 1.09 4.51 -2.78
C VAL A 153 0.02 5.46 -2.25
N HIS A 154 -1.25 5.16 -2.52
CA HIS A 154 -2.43 5.84 -1.99
C HIS A 154 -3.19 4.89 -1.07
N PHE A 155 -3.61 5.37 0.09
CA PHE A 155 -4.23 4.57 1.13
C PHE A 155 -5.70 4.92 1.28
N SER A 156 -6.54 3.90 1.38
CA SER A 156 -7.97 4.05 1.65
C SER A 156 -8.49 2.84 2.42
N PHE A 157 -9.54 3.06 3.20
CA PHE A 157 -10.33 1.97 3.75
C PHE A 157 -11.40 1.52 2.74
N GLU A 158 -11.62 0.21 2.66
CA GLU A 158 -12.55 -0.40 1.70
C GLU A 158 -14.00 -0.02 2.00
N ASN A 159 -14.41 -0.06 3.27
CA ASN A 159 -15.80 0.20 3.68
C ASN A 159 -15.94 1.55 4.38
N ASP A 160 -14.98 1.93 5.20
CA ASP A 160 -15.00 3.15 6.02
C ASP A 160 -14.43 4.37 5.28
N SER A 161 -15.05 4.68 4.14
CA SER A 161 -14.66 5.84 3.31
C SER A 161 -14.85 7.19 4.01
N LYS A 162 -15.71 7.26 5.03
CA LYS A 162 -15.99 8.47 5.82
C LYS A 162 -15.08 8.62 7.04
N GLY A 163 -14.32 7.58 7.39
CA GLY A 163 -13.45 7.58 8.56
C GLY A 163 -14.22 7.64 9.89
N GLU A 164 -15.37 6.99 9.97
CA GLU A 164 -16.19 6.94 11.18
C GLU A 164 -15.52 6.09 12.27
N THR A 165 -14.87 4.99 11.88
CA THR A 165 -14.20 4.04 12.78
C THR A 165 -12.69 4.05 12.63
N PHE A 166 -12.17 4.10 11.40
CA PHE A 166 -10.75 4.00 11.11
C PHE A 166 -10.24 5.26 10.42
N LEU A 167 -9.11 5.78 10.89
CA LEU A 167 -8.43 6.92 10.29
C LEU A 167 -7.01 6.53 9.91
N LEU A 168 -6.44 7.22 8.92
CA LEU A 168 -5.06 7.05 8.49
C LEU A 168 -4.39 8.39 8.17
N ASP A 169 -3.07 8.43 8.29
CA ASP A 169 -2.22 9.56 7.91
C ASP A 169 -0.77 9.08 7.69
N PRO A 170 -0.13 9.45 6.57
CA PRO A 170 -0.65 10.26 5.47
C PRO A 170 -1.59 9.49 4.52
N PRO A 171 -2.41 10.17 3.69
CA PRO A 171 -3.28 9.54 2.70
C PRO A 171 -2.52 8.92 1.52
N SER A 172 -1.29 9.37 1.28
CA SER A 172 -0.40 8.81 0.26
C SER A 172 1.06 9.00 0.64
N MET A 173 1.95 8.21 0.03
CA MET A 173 3.39 8.38 0.17
C MET A 173 4.14 7.88 -1.06
N ARG A 174 5.29 8.49 -1.33
CA ARG A 174 6.27 8.00 -2.31
C ARG A 174 7.44 7.36 -1.60
N LEU A 175 7.90 6.21 -2.10
CA LEU A 175 8.96 5.42 -1.51
C LEU A 175 10.01 5.07 -2.58
N GLN A 176 11.25 5.46 -2.35
CA GLN A 176 12.39 4.97 -3.13
C GLN A 176 12.60 3.46 -2.92
N PRO A 177 13.31 2.76 -3.81
CA PRO A 177 13.64 1.36 -3.63
C PRO A 177 14.28 1.12 -2.25
N LYS A 178 13.76 0.13 -1.51
CA LYS A 178 14.17 -0.20 -0.12
C LYS A 178 13.89 0.88 0.92
N GLU A 179 13.24 1.98 0.57
CA GLU A 179 12.81 2.99 1.54
C GLU A 179 11.66 2.47 2.40
N LYS A 180 11.67 2.89 3.66
CA LYS A 180 10.67 2.53 4.66
C LYS A 180 10.10 3.78 5.32
N LYS A 181 8.79 4.00 5.19
CA LYS A 181 8.05 5.08 5.87
C LYS A 181 6.99 4.52 6.81
N LYS A 182 6.45 5.37 7.68
CA LYS A 182 5.43 4.98 8.64
C LYS A 182 4.09 5.55 8.20
N LEU A 183 3.10 4.68 8.08
CA LEU A 183 1.69 5.04 7.99
C LEU A 183 1.10 4.95 9.40
N SER A 184 0.51 6.02 9.90
CA SER A 184 -0.23 5.99 11.16
C SER A 184 -1.67 5.60 10.87
N VAL A 185 -2.19 4.62 11.61
CA VAL A 185 -3.59 4.17 11.55
C VAL A 185 -4.21 4.29 12.93
N TRP A 186 -5.48 4.66 12.99
CA TRP A 186 -6.24 4.77 14.22
C TRP A 186 -7.57 4.02 14.13
N ALA A 187 -8.07 3.59 15.28
CA ALA A 187 -9.38 2.97 15.43
C ALA A 187 -10.18 3.59 16.58
N TYR A 188 -11.45 3.91 16.30
CA TYR A 188 -12.41 4.58 17.18
C TYR A 188 -13.77 3.90 17.02
N PRO A 189 -14.03 2.81 17.74
CA PRO A 189 -15.25 2.05 17.54
C PRO A 189 -16.49 2.88 17.88
N THR A 190 -17.40 3.01 16.92
CA THR A 190 -18.66 3.76 17.10
C THR A 190 -19.74 2.95 17.82
N SER A 191 -19.60 1.62 17.86
CA SER A 191 -20.52 0.69 18.52
C SER A 191 -19.76 -0.43 19.23
N ALA A 192 -20.38 -1.02 20.26
CA ALA A 192 -19.83 -2.24 20.86
C ALA A 192 -19.84 -3.41 19.86
N GLY A 193 -18.85 -4.29 19.99
CA GLY A 193 -18.67 -5.45 19.10
C GLY A 193 -17.39 -5.39 18.26
N LEU A 194 -17.19 -6.42 17.43
CA LEU A 194 -16.03 -6.48 16.53
C LEU A 194 -16.31 -5.65 15.28
N LEU A 195 -15.47 -4.65 15.04
CA LEU A 195 -15.50 -3.79 13.86
C LEU A 195 -14.22 -4.04 13.07
N GLY A 196 -14.32 -4.19 11.75
CA GLY A 196 -13.15 -4.47 10.90
C GLY A 196 -13.28 -3.88 9.52
N ASP A 197 -12.14 -3.62 8.91
CA ASP A 197 -12.04 -3.10 7.55
C ASP A 197 -10.72 -3.52 6.89
N SER A 198 -10.63 -3.33 5.58
CA SER A 198 -9.45 -3.55 4.76
C SER A 198 -8.78 -2.21 4.45
N LEU A 199 -7.53 -2.03 4.90
CA LEU A 199 -6.66 -0.97 4.40
C LEU A 199 -6.16 -1.38 3.01
N VAL A 200 -6.66 -0.70 1.99
CA VAL A 200 -6.27 -0.89 0.58
C VAL A 200 -5.16 0.10 0.26
N CYS A 201 -4.05 -0.43 -0.25
CA CYS A 201 -2.88 0.33 -0.69
C CYS A 201 -2.80 0.27 -2.22
N TRP A 202 -3.30 1.31 -2.87
CA TRP A 202 -3.25 1.48 -4.32
C TRP A 202 -1.86 1.96 -4.74
N ILE A 203 -1.17 1.18 -5.56
CA ILE A 203 0.17 1.52 -6.03
C ILE A 203 0.05 1.93 -7.49
N LYS A 204 0.52 3.13 -7.82
CA LYS A 204 0.49 3.62 -9.21
C LYS A 204 1.21 2.64 -10.13
N ASP A 205 0.66 2.40 -11.33
CA ASP A 205 1.20 1.47 -12.34
C ASP A 205 1.27 0.00 -11.89
N ASN A 206 0.55 -0.37 -10.82
CA ASN A 206 0.35 -1.75 -10.41
C ASN A 206 -1.16 -2.09 -10.39
N PRO A 207 -1.63 -3.05 -11.20
CA PRO A 207 -3.04 -3.45 -11.22
C PRO A 207 -3.48 -4.23 -9.97
N GLU A 208 -2.55 -4.71 -9.15
CA GLU A 208 -2.82 -5.53 -7.97
C GLU A 208 -2.53 -4.75 -6.67
N PRO A 209 -3.56 -4.23 -5.98
CA PRO A 209 -3.35 -3.47 -4.74
C PRO A 209 -2.90 -4.38 -3.59
N ALA A 210 -2.09 -3.84 -2.68
CA ALA A 210 -1.78 -4.51 -1.42
C ALA A 210 -2.92 -4.25 -0.41
N VAL A 211 -3.31 -5.27 0.35
CA VAL A 211 -4.46 -5.18 1.27
C VAL A 211 -4.10 -5.72 2.65
N PHE A 212 -4.37 -4.92 3.69
CA PHE A 212 -4.16 -5.29 5.09
C PHE A 212 -5.47 -5.22 5.87
N ARG A 213 -5.91 -6.33 6.45
CA ARG A 213 -7.14 -6.37 7.26
C ARG A 213 -6.87 -5.90 8.68
N LEU A 214 -7.67 -4.98 9.17
CA LEU A 214 -7.60 -4.43 10.52
C LEU A 214 -8.94 -4.68 11.24
N CYS A 215 -8.91 -4.70 12.58
CA CYS A 215 -10.12 -4.68 13.41
C CYS A 215 -9.87 -4.13 14.80
N CYS A 216 -10.94 -3.68 15.44
CA CYS A 216 -11.00 -3.30 16.84
C CYS A 216 -12.25 -3.91 17.49
N GLN A 217 -12.23 -4.02 18.82
CA GLN A 217 -13.37 -4.47 19.62
C GLN A 217 -13.92 -3.27 20.38
N GLY A 218 -15.11 -2.79 20.02
CA GLY A 218 -15.81 -1.74 20.76
C GLY A 218 -16.33 -2.22 22.10
N VAL A 219 -16.10 -1.44 23.15
CA VAL A 219 -16.56 -1.68 24.52
C VAL A 219 -17.19 -0.42 25.10
N HIS A 220 -18.37 -0.55 25.72
CA HIS A 220 -18.95 0.52 26.53
C HIS A 220 -18.56 0.34 28.00
N VAL A 221 -18.00 1.37 28.62
CA VAL A 221 -17.86 1.40 30.09
C VAL A 221 -19.12 2.04 30.66
N LYS A 222 -19.84 1.29 31.48
CA LYS A 222 -20.90 1.84 32.33
C LYS A 222 -20.29 2.10 33.71
N PRO A 223 -20.12 3.36 34.15
CA PRO A 223 -19.70 3.62 35.52
C PRO A 223 -20.76 3.11 36.48
N GLY A 224 -20.39 2.21 37.39
CA GLY A 224 -21.27 1.76 38.46
C GLY A 224 -21.10 2.66 39.67
N VAL A 225 -22.18 3.19 40.24
CA VAL A 225 -22.14 3.92 41.51
C VAL A 225 -22.81 3.08 42.58
N SER A 226 -22.12 2.87 43.70
CA SER A 226 -22.68 2.14 44.85
C SER A 226 -22.58 2.98 46.13
N PRO A 227 -23.66 3.10 46.92
CA PRO A 227 -25.03 2.62 46.66
C PRO A 227 -25.77 3.47 45.60
N GLN A 228 -26.79 2.88 44.94
CA GLN A 228 -27.62 3.60 43.95
C GLN A 228 -28.63 4.55 44.61
N GLU A 229 -28.98 4.32 45.88
CA GLU A 229 -29.85 5.17 46.68
C GLU A 229 -29.14 5.64 47.95
N LEU A 230 -29.37 6.90 48.34
CA LEU A 230 -28.86 7.49 49.57
C LEU A 230 -30.01 7.79 50.53
N HIS A 231 -30.09 7.03 51.63
CA HIS A 231 -31.02 7.33 52.70
C HIS A 231 -30.36 8.22 53.75
N PHE A 232 -30.82 9.46 53.83
CA PHE A 232 -30.53 10.35 54.93
C PHE A 232 -31.62 10.12 55.99
N ASN A 233 -31.27 9.44 57.09
CA ASN A 233 -32.18 9.27 58.24
C ASN A 233 -32.61 10.64 58.81
N LYS A 234 -33.51 10.67 59.80
CA LYS A 234 -33.94 11.92 60.46
C LYS A 234 -32.73 12.72 60.95
N LEU A 235 -32.46 13.86 60.31
CA LEU A 235 -31.37 14.78 60.65
C LEU A 235 -31.89 15.92 61.53
N LEU A 236 -31.10 16.29 62.54
CA LEU A 236 -31.36 17.47 63.36
C LEU A 236 -31.06 18.74 62.56
N LEU A 237 -31.89 19.76 62.73
CA LEU A 237 -31.68 21.10 62.16
C LEU A 237 -30.27 21.63 62.52
N HIS A 238 -29.61 22.25 61.55
CA HIS A 238 -28.25 22.79 61.64
C HIS A 238 -27.10 21.76 61.75
N ARG A 239 -27.32 20.49 61.43
CA ARG A 239 -26.24 19.50 61.26
C ARG A 239 -26.06 19.11 59.80
N SER A 240 -24.79 18.96 59.38
CA SER A 240 -24.41 18.44 58.08
C SER A 240 -23.99 16.98 58.17
N VAL A 241 -24.43 16.16 57.20
CA VAL A 241 -23.95 14.79 57.01
C VAL A 241 -23.53 14.62 55.55
N ILE A 242 -22.34 14.02 55.35
CA ILE A 242 -21.74 13.82 54.03
C ILE A 242 -21.56 12.31 53.83
N PRO A 243 -22.48 11.63 53.14
CA PRO A 243 -22.31 10.22 52.80
C PRO A 243 -21.23 10.07 51.73
N ARG A 244 -20.45 8.97 51.83
CA ARG A 244 -19.41 8.63 50.85
C ARG A 244 -19.99 7.71 49.79
N LEU A 245 -19.98 8.15 48.54
CA LEU A 245 -20.24 7.31 47.38
C LEU A 245 -18.92 6.69 46.89
N ARG A 246 -18.98 5.44 46.41
CA ARG A 246 -17.87 4.83 45.69
C ARG A 246 -18.26 4.66 44.22
N ALA A 247 -17.44 5.21 43.33
CA ALA A 247 -17.47 4.85 41.92
C ALA A 247 -16.76 3.50 41.77
N LEU A 248 -17.43 2.54 41.15
CA LEU A 248 -16.91 1.24 40.79
C LEU A 248 -16.72 1.22 39.27
N GLN A 249 -15.51 0.89 38.85
CA GLN A 249 -15.25 0.60 37.44
C GLN A 249 -15.77 -0.81 37.18
N GLY A 250 -16.77 -0.96 36.30
CA GLY A 250 -17.32 -2.27 35.94
C GLY A 250 -16.24 -3.15 35.32
N SER A 251 -16.12 -4.38 35.83
CA SER A 251 -15.22 -5.43 35.36
C SER A 251 -15.57 -5.90 33.95
#